data_AF-A0A3S0QYA4-F1
#
_entry.id   AF-A0A3S0QYA4-F1
#
_cell.length_a   1.000
_cell.length_b   1.000
_cell.length_c   1.000
_cell.angle_alpha   90.00
_cell.angle_beta   90.00
_cell.angle_gamma   90.00
#
_symmetry.space_group_name_H-M   'P 1'
#
loop_
_entity.id
_entity.type
_entity.pdbx_description
1 polymer ?
#
loop_
_entity_poly.entity_id
_entity_poly.type
_entity_poly.pdbx_seq_one_letter_code
_entity_poly.pdbx_strand_id
1 'polypeptide(L)'
;MEDAKKRLEILIDNTLQVLDHMVVDSEYNEMLQSIKSGLSEQKRKAAAFSNNTNEELKNEALAMTKTLSEINNKVQELETNLMEDYKKSTGNRIEAYENLSIDEQREQAESYHDKIDYLSAVKVRENINDMNEILSKIMS
;
A
#
# COMPACT_ATOMS: atom_id res chain seq x y z
N MET A 1 24.09 2.38 -2.09
CA MET A 1 23.19 3.52 -1.78
C MET A 1 22.30 3.85 -2.98
N GLU A 2 22.85 4.06 -4.17
CA GLU A 2 22.06 4.39 -5.37
C GLU A 2 21.06 3.30 -5.80
N ASP A 3 21.45 2.03 -5.69
CA ASP A 3 20.55 0.88 -5.90
C ASP A 3 19.37 0.87 -4.88
N ALA A 4 19.61 1.26 -3.63
CA ALA A 4 18.57 1.34 -2.61
C ALA A 4 17.56 2.47 -2.92
N LYS A 5 18.03 3.63 -3.38
CA LYS A 5 17.18 4.75 -3.80
C LYS A 5 16.27 4.35 -4.98
N LYS A 6 16.86 3.74 -6.01
CA LYS A 6 16.11 3.27 -7.18
C LYS A 6 15.06 2.22 -6.81
N ARG A 7 15.40 1.28 -5.92
CA ARG A 7 14.44 0.29 -5.40
C ARG A 7 13.29 0.95 -4.63
N LEU A 8 13.59 1.96 -3.81
CA LEU A 8 12.56 2.72 -3.08
C LEU A 8 11.58 3.40 -4.05
N GLU A 9 12.09 4.08 -5.08
CA GLU A 9 11.24 4.74 -6.10
C GLU A 9 10.35 3.75 -6.84
N ILE A 10 10.92 2.63 -7.33
CA ILE A 10 10.17 1.58 -8.03
C ILE A 10 9.08 1.02 -7.13
N LEU A 11 9.39 0.79 -5.85
CA LEU A 11 8.43 0.23 -4.91
C LEU A 11 7.28 1.21 -4.62
N ILE A 12 7.57 2.51 -4.50
CA ILE A 12 6.53 3.54 -4.35
C ILE A 12 5.64 3.56 -5.59
N ASP A 13 6.22 3.49 -6.78
CA ASP A 13 5.47 3.49 -8.05
C ASP A 13 4.56 2.28 -8.19
N ASN A 14 5.07 1.09 -7.90
CA ASN A 14 4.28 -0.13 -7.89
C ASN A 14 3.15 -0.04 -6.86
N THR A 15 3.39 0.58 -5.71
CA THR A 15 2.37 0.73 -4.66
C THR A 15 1.27 1.70 -5.08
N LEU A 16 1.62 2.81 -5.73
CA LEU A 16 0.64 3.73 -6.32
C LEU A 16 -0.20 3.05 -7.41
N GLN A 17 0.41 2.23 -8.26
CA GLN A 17 -0.32 1.46 -9.27
C GLN A 17 -1.34 0.49 -8.65
N VAL A 18 -0.97 -0.22 -7.57
CA VAL A 18 -1.93 -1.07 -6.84
C VAL A 18 -3.11 -0.24 -6.34
N LEU A 19 -2.86 0.92 -5.72
CA LEU A 19 -3.91 1.80 -5.20
C LEU A 19 -4.80 2.37 -6.33
N ASP A 20 -4.27 2.56 -7.54
CA ASP A 20 -5.03 3.03 -8.71
C ASP A 20 -5.96 1.97 -9.30
N HIS A 21 -5.72 0.70 -9.01
CA HIS A 21 -6.59 -0.40 -9.41
C HIS A 21 -7.67 -0.76 -8.39
N MET A 22 -7.60 -0.22 -7.18
CA MET A 22 -8.63 -0.44 -6.15
C MET A 22 -9.92 0.30 -6.49
N VAL A 23 -11.05 -0.38 -6.31
CA VAL A 23 -12.40 0.16 -6.57
C VAL A 23 -13.19 0.14 -5.27
N VAL A 24 -12.71 0.92 -4.31
CA VAL A 24 -13.31 0.97 -2.98
C VAL A 24 -14.64 1.72 -2.96
N ASP A 25 -15.48 1.36 -2.00
CA ASP A 25 -16.71 2.09 -1.72
C ASP A 25 -16.47 3.56 -1.37
N SER A 26 -17.49 4.38 -1.65
CA SER A 26 -17.40 5.83 -1.50
C SER A 26 -17.00 6.30 -0.09
N GLU A 27 -17.31 5.51 0.93
CA GLU A 27 -16.95 5.81 2.33
C GLU A 27 -15.45 5.68 2.60
N TYR A 28 -14.72 4.85 1.85
CA TYR A 28 -13.27 4.68 1.98
C TYR A 28 -12.48 5.58 1.04
N ASN A 29 -13.13 6.23 0.08
CA ASN A 29 -12.44 7.01 -0.94
C ASN A 29 -11.57 8.13 -0.34
N GLU A 30 -12.03 8.83 0.69
CA GLU A 30 -11.21 9.86 1.35
C GLU A 30 -9.92 9.28 1.95
N MET A 31 -10.02 8.12 2.61
CA MET A 31 -8.88 7.42 3.19
C MET A 31 -7.91 6.96 2.10
N LEU A 32 -8.42 6.38 1.01
CA LEU A 32 -7.63 5.96 -0.15
C LEU A 32 -6.89 7.14 -0.78
N GLN A 33 -7.57 8.28 -1.00
CA GLN A 33 -6.94 9.48 -1.55
C GLN A 33 -5.87 10.06 -0.61
N SER A 34 -6.08 9.97 0.71
CA SER A 34 -5.10 10.38 1.71
C SER A 34 -3.82 9.54 1.62
N ILE A 35 -3.96 8.21 1.49
CA ILE A 35 -2.84 7.26 1.30
C ILE A 35 -2.08 7.56 0.00
N LYS A 36 -2.80 7.70 -1.12
CA LYS A 36 -2.21 8.03 -2.44
C LYS A 36 -1.44 9.34 -2.41
N SER A 37 -2.01 10.36 -1.78
CA SER A 37 -1.37 11.67 -1.67
C SER A 37 -0.10 11.60 -0.83
N GLY A 38 -0.14 10.88 0.30
CA GLY A 38 1.04 10.67 1.16
C GLY A 38 2.18 9.94 0.44
N LEU A 39 1.87 8.86 -0.28
CA LEU A 39 2.86 8.11 -1.07
C LEU A 39 3.40 8.93 -2.25
N SER A 40 2.56 9.72 -2.91
CA SER A 40 2.99 10.63 -3.99
C SER A 40 3.94 11.71 -3.47
N GLU A 41 3.75 12.19 -2.24
CA GLU A 41 4.72 13.06 -1.58
C GLU A 41 6.04 12.33 -1.30
N GLN A 42 5.99 11.10 -0.81
CA GLN A 42 7.19 10.29 -0.57
C GLN A 42 7.96 10.02 -1.87
N LYS A 43 7.28 9.76 -2.99
CA LYS A 43 7.89 9.63 -4.32
C LYS A 43 8.71 10.87 -4.68
N ARG A 44 8.12 12.06 -4.50
CA ARG A 44 8.79 13.34 -4.80
C ARG A 44 10.03 13.53 -3.92
N LYS A 45 9.96 13.15 -2.65
CA LYS A 45 11.09 13.21 -1.72
C LYS A 45 12.19 12.22 -2.12
N ALA A 46 11.85 10.98 -2.44
CA ALA A 46 12.81 9.96 -2.88
C ALA A 46 13.60 10.41 -4.13
N ALA A 47 12.92 11.01 -5.12
CA ALA A 47 13.56 11.53 -6.33
C ALA A 47 14.54 12.69 -6.06
N ALA A 48 14.30 13.47 -5.00
CA ALA A 48 15.16 14.59 -4.60
C ALA A 48 16.46 14.14 -3.92
N PHE A 49 16.60 12.86 -3.54
CA PHE A 49 17.78 12.32 -2.85
C PHE A 49 19.09 12.46 -3.64
N SER A 50 19.05 12.76 -4.92
CA SER A 50 20.21 12.77 -5.81
C SER A 50 21.24 13.86 -5.49
N ASN A 51 20.85 14.91 -4.76
CA ASN A 51 21.66 16.11 -4.54
C ASN A 51 22.18 16.28 -3.10
N ASN A 52 21.94 15.31 -2.22
CA ASN A 52 22.12 15.47 -0.78
C ASN A 52 23.44 14.88 -0.27
N THR A 53 24.01 15.52 0.76
CA THR A 53 25.09 14.95 1.58
C THR A 53 24.59 13.72 2.35
N ASN A 54 25.52 12.91 2.88
CA ASN A 54 25.16 11.72 3.66
C ASN A 54 24.30 12.03 4.89
N GLU A 55 24.53 13.14 5.59
CA GLU A 55 23.72 13.53 6.76
C GLU A 55 22.32 14.00 6.36
N GLU A 56 22.20 14.76 5.28
CA GLU A 56 20.89 15.16 4.72
C GLU A 56 20.08 13.94 4.29
N LEU A 57 20.72 12.96 3.64
CA LEU A 57 20.08 11.71 3.26
C LEU A 57 19.55 10.93 4.45
N LYS A 58 20.30 10.88 5.56
CA LYS A 58 19.86 10.19 6.79
C LYS A 58 18.66 10.89 7.42
N ASN A 59 18.70 12.22 7.51
CA ASN A 59 17.60 13.01 8.06
C ASN A 59 16.32 12.88 7.22
N GLU A 60 16.45 12.89 5.89
CA GLU A 60 15.32 12.66 5.00
C GLU A 60 14.77 11.25 5.09
N ALA A 61 15.64 10.23 5.12
CA ALA A 61 15.22 8.84 5.29
C ALA A 61 14.45 8.62 6.60
N LEU A 62 14.90 9.26 7.69
CA LEU A 62 14.20 9.25 8.97
C LEU A 62 12.82 9.92 8.87
N ALA A 63 12.73 11.09 8.24
CA ALA A 63 11.48 11.79 8.05
C ALA A 63 10.49 10.98 7.18
N MET A 64 10.97 10.36 6.10
CA MET A 64 10.16 9.48 5.26
C MET A 64 9.66 8.26 6.04
N THR A 65 10.50 7.64 6.87
CA THR A 65 10.11 6.50 7.71
C THR A 65 8.93 6.86 8.63
N LYS A 66 8.97 8.05 9.23
CA LYS A 66 7.86 8.54 10.07
C LYS A 66 6.56 8.69 9.27
N THR A 67 6.62 9.33 8.11
CA THR A 67 5.42 9.51 7.27
C THR A 67 4.89 8.18 6.72
N LEU A 68 5.78 7.26 6.33
CA LEU A 68 5.38 5.92 5.90
C LEU A 68 4.70 5.13 7.03
N SER A 69 5.13 5.30 8.29
CA SER A 69 4.42 4.73 9.44
C SER A 69 3.00 5.28 9.59
N GLU A 70 2.82 6.60 9.44
CA GLU A 70 1.49 7.23 9.46
C GLU A 70 0.59 6.74 8.31
N ILE A 71 1.16 6.57 7.11
CA ILE A 71 0.46 5.99 5.96
C ILE A 71 0.11 4.53 6.24
N ASN A 72 1.03 3.75 6.80
CA ASN A 72 0.82 2.34 7.11
C ASN A 72 -0.34 2.13 8.09
N ASN A 73 -0.48 3.01 9.09
CA ASN A 73 -1.61 2.95 10.02
C ASN A 73 -2.94 3.14 9.30
N LYS A 74 -3.02 4.07 8.34
CA LYS A 74 -4.22 4.27 7.51
C LYS A 74 -4.48 3.07 6.60
N VAL A 75 -3.44 2.46 6.04
CA VAL A 75 -3.57 1.26 5.22
C VAL A 75 -4.08 0.08 6.06
N GLN A 76 -3.63 -0.07 7.31
CA GLN A 76 -4.13 -1.09 8.22
C GLN A 76 -5.60 -0.89 8.61
N GLU A 77 -6.02 0.36 8.80
CA GLU A 77 -7.42 0.71 9.00
C GLU A 77 -8.26 0.36 7.76
N LEU A 78 -7.80 0.75 6.57
CA LEU A 78 -8.44 0.39 5.30
C LEU A 78 -8.52 -1.14 5.10
N GLU A 79 -7.42 -1.86 5.35
CA GLU A 79 -7.34 -3.33 5.28
C GLU A 79 -8.36 -4.00 6.20
N THR A 80 -8.54 -3.45 7.41
CA THR A 80 -9.52 -3.97 8.38
C THR A 80 -10.94 -3.82 7.86
N ASN A 81 -11.29 -2.63 7.35
CA ASN A 81 -12.62 -2.37 6.81
C ASN A 81 -12.91 -3.24 5.57
N LEU A 82 -11.97 -3.31 4.63
CA LEU A 82 -12.12 -4.15 3.42
C LEU A 82 -12.21 -5.64 3.74
N MET A 83 -11.54 -6.11 4.79
CA MET A 83 -11.73 -7.48 5.30
C MET A 83 -13.15 -7.70 5.84
N GLU A 84 -13.75 -6.70 6.51
CA GLU A 84 -15.13 -6.79 6.97
C GLU A 84 -16.11 -6.84 5.81
N ASP A 85 -15.88 -6.07 4.75
CA ASP A 85 -16.70 -6.11 3.53
C ASP A 85 -16.57 -7.45 2.81
N TYR A 86 -15.33 -7.95 2.62
CA TYR A 86 -15.11 -9.27 2.03
C TYR A 86 -15.74 -10.42 2.86
N LYS A 87 -15.70 -10.33 4.18
CA LYS A 87 -16.43 -11.27 5.05
C LYS A 87 -17.93 -11.16 4.83
N LYS A 88 -18.48 -9.95 4.76
CA LYS A 88 -19.92 -9.71 4.61
C LYS A 88 -20.42 -10.23 3.27
N SER A 89 -19.76 -9.91 2.16
CA SER A 89 -20.15 -10.35 0.82
C SER A 89 -19.97 -11.84 0.59
N THR A 90 -19.11 -12.51 1.36
CA THR A 90 -18.99 -13.99 1.37
C THR A 90 -19.88 -14.68 2.41
N GLY A 91 -20.73 -13.94 3.14
CA GLY A 91 -21.56 -14.49 4.21
C GLY A 91 -20.75 -15.12 5.35
N ASN A 92 -19.58 -14.55 5.65
CA ASN A 92 -18.54 -15.01 6.58
C ASN A 92 -17.92 -16.36 6.18
N ARG A 93 -17.91 -16.70 4.89
CA ARG A 93 -17.38 -17.97 4.36
C ARG A 93 -16.28 -17.77 3.32
N ILE A 94 -15.30 -16.91 3.64
CA ILE A 94 -14.13 -16.63 2.78
C ILE A 94 -13.48 -17.92 2.29
N GLU A 95 -13.18 -18.87 3.17
CA GLU A 95 -12.54 -20.13 2.77
C GLU A 95 -13.36 -20.92 1.74
N ALA A 96 -14.70 -20.96 1.89
CA ALA A 96 -15.56 -21.65 0.95
C ALA A 96 -15.59 -20.92 -0.40
N TYR A 97 -15.64 -19.59 -0.38
CA TYR A 97 -15.57 -18.75 -1.58
C TYR A 97 -14.24 -18.92 -2.32
N GLU A 98 -13.11 -18.94 -1.59
CA GLU A 98 -11.78 -19.08 -2.19
C GLU A 98 -11.49 -20.46 -2.78
N ASN A 99 -12.22 -21.48 -2.33
CA ASN A 99 -12.17 -22.83 -2.91
C ASN A 99 -12.94 -22.96 -4.23
N LEU A 100 -13.77 -21.97 -4.61
CA LEU A 100 -14.40 -21.93 -5.93
C LEU A 100 -13.35 -21.68 -7.02
N SER A 101 -13.64 -22.09 -8.25
CA SER A 101 -12.81 -21.70 -9.40
C SER A 101 -12.84 -20.18 -9.61
N ILE A 102 -11.84 -19.64 -10.32
CA ILE A 102 -11.76 -18.20 -10.60
C ILE A 102 -12.98 -17.71 -11.40
N ASP A 103 -13.53 -18.54 -12.29
CA ASP A 103 -14.71 -18.18 -13.08
C ASP A 103 -15.96 -18.09 -12.17
N GLU A 104 -16.16 -19.06 -11.27
CA GLU A 104 -17.24 -19.03 -10.27
C GLU A 104 -17.09 -17.87 -9.26
N GLN A 105 -15.86 -17.50 -8.91
CA GLN A 105 -15.58 -16.32 -8.08
C GLN A 105 -15.97 -15.04 -8.82
N ARG A 106 -15.64 -14.91 -10.12
CA ARG A 106 -15.96 -13.74 -10.95
C ARG A 106 -17.45 -13.57 -11.22
N GLU A 107 -18.23 -14.65 -11.23
CA GLU A 107 -19.70 -14.59 -11.31
C GLU A 107 -20.32 -13.93 -10.07
N GLN A 108 -19.62 -13.97 -8.93
CA GLN A 108 -19.98 -13.28 -7.69
C GLN A 108 -19.23 -11.94 -7.61
N ALA A 109 -19.66 -10.98 -8.43
CA ALA A 109 -18.94 -9.73 -8.66
C ALA A 109 -18.58 -8.96 -7.37
N GLU A 110 -19.54 -8.79 -6.45
CA GLU A 110 -19.32 -8.08 -5.18
C GLU A 110 -18.19 -8.72 -4.36
N SER A 111 -18.34 -10.01 -4.01
CA SER A 111 -17.32 -10.75 -3.25
C SER A 111 -15.97 -10.79 -3.97
N TYR A 112 -15.96 -10.82 -5.31
CA TYR A 112 -14.73 -10.80 -6.09
C TYR A 112 -14.02 -9.44 -5.99
N HIS A 113 -14.77 -8.34 -6.08
CA HIS A 113 -14.22 -7.00 -5.94
C HIS A 113 -13.69 -6.75 -4.52
N ASP A 114 -14.46 -7.11 -3.49
CA ASP A 114 -14.03 -6.96 -2.10
C ASP A 114 -12.76 -7.76 -1.80
N LYS A 115 -12.65 -8.98 -2.35
CA LYS A 115 -11.42 -9.79 -2.29
C LYS A 115 -10.23 -9.04 -2.89
N ILE A 116 -10.39 -8.51 -4.10
CA ILE A 116 -9.31 -7.82 -4.80
C ILE A 116 -8.89 -6.56 -4.05
N ASP A 117 -9.84 -5.77 -3.53
CA ASP A 117 -9.53 -4.58 -2.75
C ASP A 117 -8.83 -4.92 -1.43
N TYR A 118 -9.31 -5.93 -0.69
CA TYR A 118 -8.65 -6.42 0.51
C TYR A 118 -7.21 -6.87 0.24
N LEU A 119 -7.00 -7.73 -0.77
CA LEU A 119 -5.66 -8.21 -1.13
C LEU A 119 -4.75 -7.08 -1.62
N SER A 120 -5.31 -6.05 -2.27
CA SER A 120 -4.58 -4.86 -2.68
C SER A 120 -4.11 -4.05 -1.46
N ALA A 121 -4.96 -3.87 -0.44
CA ALA A 121 -4.57 -3.20 0.80
C ALA A 121 -3.47 -3.97 1.56
N VAL A 122 -3.57 -5.30 1.64
CA VAL A 122 -2.51 -6.17 2.19
C VAL A 122 -1.20 -5.93 1.44
N LYS A 123 -1.26 -5.92 0.10
CA LYS A 123 -0.06 -5.72 -0.71
C LYS A 123 0.58 -4.35 -0.52
N VAL A 124 -0.24 -3.30 -0.37
CA VAL A 124 0.25 -1.94 -0.07
C VAL A 124 0.96 -1.91 1.27
N ARG A 125 0.42 -2.56 2.32
CA ARG A 125 1.07 -2.67 3.63
C ARG A 125 2.42 -3.37 3.54
N GLU A 126 2.49 -4.51 2.85
CA GLU A 126 3.75 -5.22 2.61
C GLU A 126 4.79 -4.32 1.94
N ASN A 127 4.40 -3.63 0.87
CA ASN A 127 5.31 -2.74 0.16
C ASN A 127 5.79 -1.59 1.06
N ILE A 128 4.95 -1.03 1.93
CA ILE A 128 5.38 0.01 2.88
C ILE A 128 6.42 -0.53 3.88
N ASN A 129 6.25 -1.77 4.34
CA ASN A 129 7.24 -2.41 5.20
C ASN A 129 8.59 -2.59 4.48
N ASP A 130 8.56 -3.06 3.23
CA ASP A 130 9.74 -3.18 2.38
C ASP A 130 10.42 -1.82 2.14
N MET A 131 9.64 -0.74 1.97
CA MET A 131 10.17 0.64 1.88
C MET A 131 10.91 1.03 3.17
N ASN A 132 10.34 0.75 4.34
CA ASN A 132 10.97 1.04 5.63
C ASN A 132 12.27 0.24 5.84
N GLU A 133 12.35 -1.00 5.36
CA GLU A 133 13.59 -1.78 5.37
C GLU A 133 14.67 -1.16 4.47
N ILE A 134 14.28 -0.67 3.29
CA ILE A 134 15.20 0.02 2.38
C ILE A 134 15.71 1.32 3.03
N LEU A 135 14.83 2.13 3.62
CA LEU A 135 15.21 3.36 4.33
C LEU A 135 16.15 3.08 5.50
N SER A 136 15.92 1.99 6.23
CA SER A 136 16.82 1.57 7.33
C SER A 136 18.24 1.29 6.85
N LYS A 137 18.41 0.68 5.66
CA LYS A 137 19.72 0.45 5.03
C LYS A 137 20.38 1.72 4.50
N ILE A 138 19.61 2.78 4.25
CA ILE A 138 20.14 4.10 3.88
C ILE A 138 20.65 4.84 5.13
N MET A 139 20.01 4.62 6.28
CA MET A 139 20.38 5.24 7.55
C MET A 139 21.62 4.63 8.21
N SER A 140 21.87 3.33 8.00
CA SER A 140 23.07 2.61 8.46
C SER A 140 24.32 3.11 7.75
#